data_AF-A0A529Z7H1-F1
#
_entry.id   AF-A0A529Z7H1-F1
#
_cell.length_a   1.000
_cell.length_b   1.000
_cell.length_c   1.000
_cell.angle_alpha   90.00
_cell.angle_beta   90.00
_cell.angle_gamma   90.00
#
_symmetry.space_group_name_H-M   'P 1'
#
loop_
_entity.id
_entity.type
_entity.pdbx_description
1 polymer ?
#
loop_
_entity_poly.entity_id
_entity_poly.type
_entity_poly.pdbx_seq_one_letter_code
_entity_poly.pdbx_strand_id
1 'polypeptide(L)'
;CRRRRMPIKVTRALLGAALDGSLRSAEFRTDANFGFEVPVAVPGVDGAILDPRSTWADKAGYDRQAAKLVNMFATNFEKFERHVDATILGAAPRLQEAAE
;
A
#
# COMPACT_ATOMS: atom_id res chain seq x y z
N CYS A 1 8.82 -6.77 17.26
CA CYS A 1 8.68 -5.68 16.28
C CYS A 1 10.06 -5.10 15.93
N ARG A 2 10.79 -5.66 14.94
CA ARG A 2 11.98 -4.98 14.41
C ARG A 2 11.48 -3.96 13.38
N ARG A 3 11.21 -2.73 13.83
CA ARG A 3 11.04 -1.57 12.95
C ARG A 3 12.36 -1.33 12.22
N ARG A 4 12.59 -2.10 11.15
CA ARG A 4 13.80 -2.02 10.35
C ARG A 4 13.43 -1.31 9.06
N ARG A 5 14.29 -0.39 8.63
CA ARG A 5 14.14 0.27 7.32
C ARG A 5 14.05 -0.79 6.23
N MET A 6 13.19 -0.55 5.25
CA MET A 6 13.07 -1.41 4.07
C MET A 6 14.46 -1.56 3.41
N PRO A 7 14.92 -2.78 3.10
CA PRO A 7 16.22 -2.98 2.48
C PRO A 7 16.29 -2.31 1.10
N ILE A 8 17.35 -1.55 0.84
CA ILE A 8 17.53 -0.84 -0.44
C ILE A 8 17.58 -1.77 -1.65
N LYS A 9 18.03 -3.02 -1.46
CA LYS A 9 18.03 -4.03 -2.53
C LYS A 9 16.61 -4.33 -3.02
N VAL A 10 15.65 -4.37 -2.09
CA VAL A 10 14.24 -4.64 -2.42
C VAL A 10 13.63 -3.47 -3.18
N THR A 11 13.86 -2.23 -2.73
CA THR A 11 13.33 -1.06 -3.45
C THR A 11 13.94 -0.91 -4.85
N ARG A 12 15.21 -1.29 -5.03
CA ARG A 12 15.85 -1.33 -6.37
C ARG A 12 15.29 -2.44 -7.25
N ALA A 13 15.00 -3.62 -6.70
CA ALA A 13 14.39 -4.72 -7.45
C ALA A 13 12.96 -4.36 -7.91
N LEU A 14 12.16 -3.75 -7.03
CA LEU A 14 10.82 -3.25 -7.38
C LEU A 14 10.88 -2.18 -8.48
N LEU A 15 11.84 -1.26 -8.40
CA LEU A 15 12.04 -0.26 -9.46
C LEU A 15 12.46 -0.91 -10.78
N GLY A 16 13.35 -1.91 -10.74
CA GLY A 16 13.74 -2.69 -11.91
C GLY A 16 12.53 -3.34 -12.57
N ALA A 17 11.69 -4.02 -11.78
CA ALA A 17 10.47 -4.68 -12.24
C ALA A 17 9.43 -3.70 -12.84
N ALA A 18 9.39 -2.48 -12.33
CA ALA A 18 8.56 -1.41 -12.90
C ALA A 18 9.09 -0.91 -14.25
N LEU A 19 10.41 -0.86 -14.42
CA LEU A 19 11.08 -0.36 -15.63
C LEU A 19 11.18 -1.41 -16.74
N ASP A 20 11.39 -2.68 -16.39
CA ASP A 20 11.48 -3.79 -17.35
C ASP A 20 10.11 -4.26 -17.87
N GLY A 21 9.03 -3.77 -17.26
CA GLY A 21 7.66 -4.07 -17.65
C GLY A 21 7.15 -5.43 -17.16
N SER A 22 7.92 -6.17 -16.35
CA SER A 22 7.50 -7.44 -15.74
C SER A 22 6.28 -7.28 -14.84
N LEU A 23 6.09 -6.08 -14.25
CA LEU A 23 4.89 -5.75 -13.50
C LEU A 23 3.62 -5.62 -14.36
N ARG A 24 3.72 -5.51 -15.70
CA ARG A 24 2.52 -5.39 -16.56
C ARG A 24 1.71 -6.69 -16.65
N SER A 25 2.36 -7.84 -16.51
CA SER A 25 1.73 -9.15 -16.53
C SER A 25 1.72 -9.83 -15.17
N ALA A 26 2.11 -9.11 -14.11
CA ALA A 26 2.08 -9.63 -12.75
C ALA A 26 0.64 -9.66 -12.21
N GLU A 27 0.38 -10.57 -11.29
CA GLU A 27 -0.88 -10.60 -10.55
C GLU A 27 -0.86 -9.52 -9.46
N PHE A 28 -1.96 -8.78 -9.33
CA PHE A 28 -2.11 -7.74 -8.32
C PHE A 28 -3.25 -8.08 -7.37
N ARG A 29 -3.06 -7.70 -6.10
CA ARG A 29 -4.11 -7.67 -5.09
C ARG A 29 -4.47 -6.21 -4.80
N THR A 30 -5.73 -5.95 -4.55
CA THR A 30 -6.16 -4.63 -4.06
C THR A 30 -5.92 -4.55 -2.55
N ASP A 31 -5.27 -3.48 -2.11
CA ASP A 31 -5.14 -3.19 -0.67
C ASP A 31 -6.49 -2.72 -0.10
N ALA A 32 -6.95 -3.38 0.97
CA ALA A 32 -8.26 -3.07 1.57
C ALA A 32 -8.33 -1.69 2.23
N ASN A 33 -7.20 -1.09 2.64
CA ASN A 33 -7.20 0.18 3.36
C ASN A 33 -7.05 1.38 2.41
N PHE A 34 -6.27 1.22 1.35
CA PHE A 34 -5.93 2.32 0.44
C PHE A 34 -6.49 2.16 -0.97
N GLY A 35 -6.94 0.95 -1.35
CA GLY A 35 -7.52 0.68 -2.66
C GLY A 35 -6.51 0.64 -3.81
N PHE A 36 -5.21 0.67 -3.56
CA PHE A 36 -4.18 0.54 -4.60
C PHE A 36 -3.89 -0.93 -4.92
N GLU A 37 -3.42 -1.16 -6.15
CA GLU A 37 -2.98 -2.47 -6.61
C GLU A 37 -1.54 -2.74 -6.14
N VAL A 38 -1.35 -3.85 -5.42
CA VAL A 38 -0.04 -4.34 -4.95
C VAL A 38 0.27 -5.64 -5.68
N PRO A 39 1.45 -5.79 -6.31
CA PRO A 39 1.81 -7.04 -6.96
C PRO A 39 1.92 -8.15 -5.91
N VAL A 40 1.34 -9.32 -6.21
CA VAL A 40 1.38 -10.50 -5.33
C VAL A 40 2.78 -11.10 -5.27
N ALA A 41 3.50 -11.06 -6.39
CA ALA A 41 4.86 -11.55 -6.49
C ALA A 41 5.70 -10.68 -7.43
N VAL A 42 6.98 -10.48 -7.08
CA VAL A 42 7.97 -9.82 -7.93
C VAL A 42 9.23 -10.69 -7.94
N PRO A 43 9.77 -11.06 -9.12
CA PRO A 43 11.00 -11.84 -9.20
C PRO A 43 12.14 -11.21 -8.40
N GLY A 44 12.77 -11.98 -7.50
CA GLY A 44 13.88 -11.50 -6.67
C GLY A 44 13.47 -10.65 -5.46
N VAL A 45 12.18 -10.54 -5.15
CA VAL A 45 11.66 -9.90 -3.94
C VAL A 45 10.92 -10.92 -3.08
N ASP A 46 11.14 -10.88 -1.77
CA ASP A 46 10.41 -11.70 -0.82
C ASP A 46 8.94 -11.25 -0.73
N GLY A 47 8.01 -12.16 -1.00
CA GLY A 47 6.57 -11.91 -0.95
C GLY A 47 6.08 -11.43 0.41
N ALA A 48 6.76 -11.82 1.50
CA ALA A 48 6.43 -11.33 2.84
C ALA A 48 6.59 -9.80 2.94
N ILE A 49 7.47 -9.18 2.15
CA ILE A 49 7.66 -7.72 2.13
C ILE A 49 6.56 -7.02 1.32
N LEU A 50 5.93 -7.72 0.37
CA LEU A 50 4.82 -7.23 -0.44
C LEU A 50 3.50 -7.21 0.33
N ASP A 51 3.39 -8.00 1.41
CA ASP A 51 2.29 -7.92 2.36
C ASP A 51 2.75 -7.35 3.71
N PRO A 52 2.62 -6.02 3.92
CA PRO A 52 3.04 -5.39 5.16
C PRO A 52 2.29 -5.92 6.38
N ARG A 53 1.05 -6.40 6.24
CA ARG A 53 0.28 -6.97 7.37
C ARG A 53 0.93 -8.27 7.86
N SER A 54 1.42 -9.10 6.95
CA SER A 54 2.13 -10.34 7.27
C SER A 54 3.49 -10.11 7.95
N THR A 55 4.11 -8.94 7.79
CA THR A 55 5.37 -8.60 8.49
C THR A 55 5.19 -8.20 9.95
N TRP A 56 3.96 -7.92 10.39
CA TRP A 56 3.66 -7.53 11.75
C TRP A 56 3.34 -8.76 12.61
N ALA A 57 3.98 -8.84 13.78
CA ALA A 57 3.68 -9.90 14.75
C ALA A 57 2.25 -9.75 15.34
N ASP A 58 1.78 -8.51 15.51
CA ASP A 58 0.42 -8.18 15.93
C ASP A 58 -0.37 -7.63 14.74
N LYS A 59 -1.20 -8.48 14.13
CA LYS A 59 -2.06 -8.11 12.98
C LYS A 59 -3.10 -7.05 13.38
N ALA A 60 -3.70 -7.17 14.56
CA ALA A 60 -4.65 -6.17 15.05
C ALA A 60 -3.96 -4.82 15.30
N GLY A 61 -2.70 -4.83 15.74
CA GLY A 61 -1.85 -3.64 15.85
C GLY A 61 -1.56 -2.97 14.51
N TYR A 62 -1.35 -3.77 13.45
CA TYR A 62 -1.25 -3.24 12.09
C TYR A 62 -2.56 -2.59 11.65
N ASP A 63 -3.70 -3.27 11.82
CA ASP A 63 -5.01 -2.77 11.38
C ASP A 63 -5.36 -1.43 12.06
N ARG A 64 -5.10 -1.30 13.37
CA ARG A 64 -5.25 -0.01 14.09
C ARG A 64 -4.36 1.10 13.53
N GLN A 65 -3.11 0.77 13.19
CA GLN A 65 -2.16 1.73 12.65
C GLN A 65 -2.48 2.12 11.20
N ALA A 66 -2.96 1.18 10.39
CA ALA A 66 -3.43 1.40 9.03
C ALA A 66 -4.66 2.32 9.03
N ALA A 67 -5.65 2.04 9.88
CA ALA A 67 -6.84 2.89 10.04
C ALA A 67 -6.46 4.33 10.46
N LYS A 68 -5.52 4.46 11.42
CA LYS A 68 -5.00 5.78 11.82
C LYS A 68 -4.34 6.51 10.66
N LEU A 69 -3.57 5.81 9.83
CA LEU A 69 -2.89 6.41 8.68
C LEU A 69 -3.90 6.85 7.61
N VAL A 70 -4.89 6.02 7.28
CA VAL A 70 -5.98 6.37 6.35
C VAL A 70 -6.70 7.63 6.83
N ASN A 71 -7.05 7.70 8.11
CA ASN A 71 -7.69 8.88 8.68
C ASN A 71 -6.80 10.13 8.58
N MET A 72 -5.49 10.01 8.83
CA MET A 72 -4.56 11.13 8.64
C MET A 72 -4.47 11.59 7.18
N PHE A 73 -4.55 10.67 6.22
CA PHE A 73 -4.62 11.01 4.79
C PHE A 73 -5.93 11.72 4.45
N ALA A 74 -7.07 11.20 4.91
CA ALA A 74 -8.39 11.81 4.70
C ALA A 74 -8.46 13.24 5.28
N THR A 75 -8.06 13.42 6.55
CA THR A 75 -8.05 14.76 7.19
C THR A 75 -7.08 15.72 6.52
N ASN A 76 -5.96 15.25 5.97
CA ASN A 76 -5.09 16.10 5.17
C ASN A 76 -5.74 16.46 3.83
N PHE A 77 -6.45 15.52 3.21
CA PHE A 77 -7.11 15.71 1.93
C PHE A 77 -8.24 16.75 2.00
N GLU A 78 -8.99 16.81 3.12
CA GLU A 78 -10.02 17.84 3.39
C GLU A 78 -9.53 19.27 3.13
N LYS A 79 -8.25 19.55 3.43
CA LYS A 79 -7.65 20.88 3.21
C LYS A 79 -7.46 21.22 1.73
N PHE A 80 -7.35 20.20 0.89
CA PHE A 80 -7.10 20.33 -0.52
C PHE A 80 -8.36 20.18 -1.37
N GLU A 81 -9.47 19.64 -0.83
CA GLU A 81 -10.74 19.38 -1.55
C GLU A 81 -11.22 20.52 -2.46
N ARG A 82 -11.00 21.78 -2.06
CA ARG A 82 -11.39 22.97 -2.85
C ARG A 82 -10.52 23.21 -4.10
N HIS A 83 -9.40 22.52 -4.22
CA HIS A 83 -8.40 22.68 -5.28
C HIS A 83 -8.13 21.38 -6.05
N VAL A 84 -8.85 20.28 -5.76
CA VAL A 84 -8.64 18.99 -6.42
C VAL A 84 -9.83 18.60 -7.27
N ASP A 85 -9.54 18.18 -8.50
CA ASP A 85 -10.54 17.68 -9.44
C ASP A 85 -11.21 16.39 -8.93
N ALA A 86 -12.44 16.15 -9.41
CA ALA A 86 -13.27 14.99 -9.04
C ALA A 86 -12.55 13.63 -9.21
N THR A 87 -11.61 13.53 -10.14
CA THR A 87 -10.80 12.34 -10.38
C THR A 87 -9.87 12.00 -9.22
N ILE A 88 -9.32 13.02 -8.53
CA ILE A 88 -8.43 12.82 -7.38
C ILE A 88 -9.24 12.57 -6.10
N LEU A 89 -10.41 13.20 -5.97
CA LEU A 89 -11.39 12.89 -4.92
C LEU A 89 -11.79 11.40 -4.94
N GLY A 90 -11.97 10.81 -6.12
CA GLY A 90 -12.30 9.39 -6.27
C GLY A 90 -11.19 8.41 -5.87
N ALA A 91 -9.94 8.87 -5.88
CA ALA A 91 -8.74 8.09 -5.51
C ALA A 91 -8.34 8.25 -4.03
N ALA A 92 -9.08 9.04 -3.24
CA ALA A 92 -8.83 9.18 -1.82
C ALA A 92 -8.98 7.81 -1.11
N PRO A 93 -8.08 7.46 -0.18
CA PRO A 93 -8.16 6.20 0.54
C PRO A 93 -9.44 6.18 1.36
N ARG A 94 -10.33 5.25 1.02
CA ARG A 94 -11.55 5.00 1.77
C ARG A 94 -11.25 3.91 2.78
N LEU A 95 -11.76 4.04 4.01
CA LEU A 95 -11.92 2.91 4.90
C LEU A 95 -12.92 1.95 4.23
N GLN A 96 -12.45 1.10 3.32
CA GLN A 96 -13.15 -0.14 3.05
C GLN A 96 -12.96 -0.95 4.32
N GLU A 97 -13.99 -0.93 5.19
CA GLU A 97 -14.13 -1.94 6.23
C GLU A 97 -13.79 -3.27 5.58
N ALA A 98 -12.77 -3.94 6.12
CA ALA A 98 -12.29 -5.22 5.65
C ALA A 98 -13.51 -6.09 5.30
N ALA A 99 -13.77 -6.23 4.00
CA ALA A 99 -14.81 -7.09 3.51
C ALA A 99 -14.49 -8.50 4.02
N GLU A 100 -15.52 -9.12 4.58
CA GLU A 100 -15.56 -10.44 5.21
C GLU A 100 -14.68 -11.50 4.53
#